data_AF-W5J8X2-F1
#
_entry.id   AF-W5J8X2-F1
#
_cell.length_a   1.000
_cell.length_b   1.000
_cell.length_c   1.000
_cell.angle_alpha   90.00
_cell.angle_beta   90.00
_cell.angle_gamma   90.00
#
_symmetry.space_group_name_H-M   'P 1'
#
loop_
_entity.id
_entity.type
_entity.pdbx_description
1 polymer ?
#
loop_
_entity_poly.entity_id
_entity_poly.type
_entity_poly.pdbx_seq_one_letter_code
_entity_poly.pdbx_strand_id
1 'polypeptide(L)'
;MAVSTGYCRRDRDVEVCNGAIEAERSIREGNKQQAGTREMGVDKNFDLEEGAARLKDWLATQPHLPQNIHPRLLQRYIHSTHGDLEYAKKIFVLGYTIRQSNPHIFDDRDPLGTKVQSILKAIDMVPLPPVEGCEDKFIFYRLVDCDPDRFDFNDVIKTFFTIADLRMIQPDVPMNDGGDVPIFDMNGFTLRHLTKVVLSTLRVYMRYTQEAHPVRLKAIHVINCTPFLDRVMCLVKPFMKKRVAEMLHFHLPNSSTIYAHMPKAALPDEYGGQQSIVNFWQTSSSQLLNIERRAADLSHCARAAPLAERGGGGGGNRGESPLLRLPLQST
;
A
#
# COMPACT_ATOMS: atom_id res chain seq x y z
N MET A 1 -5.26 -38.81 37.01
CA MET A 1 -6.71 -38.52 36.87
C MET A 1 -6.87 -37.02 36.76
N ALA A 2 -7.78 -36.60 35.89
CA ALA A 2 -7.82 -35.30 35.22
C ALA A 2 -7.92 -34.08 36.15
N VAL A 3 -7.13 -33.05 35.85
CA VAL A 3 -7.36 -31.68 36.33
C VAL A 3 -8.01 -30.89 35.20
N SER A 4 -9.25 -30.49 35.47
CA SER A 4 -10.07 -29.49 34.80
C SER A 4 -9.29 -28.39 34.08
N THR A 5 -9.43 -28.32 32.74
CA THR A 5 -9.12 -27.14 31.93
C THR A 5 -10.25 -26.92 30.94
N GLY A 6 -11.39 -26.46 31.44
CA GLY A 6 -12.51 -26.12 30.57
C GLY A 6 -13.42 -25.11 31.23
N TYR A 7 -13.06 -23.82 31.20
CA TYR A 7 -14.06 -22.73 31.24
C TYR A 7 -13.55 -21.32 30.85
N CYS A 8 -12.23 -21.08 30.66
CA CYS A 8 -11.70 -19.70 30.43
C CYS A 8 -11.21 -19.39 28.98
N ARG A 9 -11.85 -19.99 27.96
CA ARG A 9 -11.63 -19.66 26.53
C ARG A 9 -12.80 -18.91 25.89
N ARG A 10 -14.06 -19.23 26.28
CA ARG A 10 -15.26 -18.66 25.66
C ARG A 10 -15.40 -17.14 25.84
N ASP A 11 -15.08 -16.60 27.03
CA ASP A 11 -15.27 -15.15 27.27
C ASP A 11 -14.28 -14.27 26.51
N ARG A 12 -13.03 -14.72 26.35
CA ARG A 12 -12.02 -13.99 25.55
C ARG A 12 -12.36 -13.97 24.07
N ASP A 13 -12.82 -15.09 23.52
CA ASP A 13 -13.23 -15.17 22.12
C ASP A 13 -14.45 -14.27 21.86
N VAL A 14 -15.36 -14.12 22.83
CA VAL A 14 -16.53 -13.21 22.75
C VAL A 14 -16.13 -11.73 22.83
N GLU A 15 -15.15 -11.36 23.65
CA GLU A 15 -14.63 -9.98 23.67
C GLU A 15 -13.94 -9.60 22.36
N VAL A 16 -13.19 -10.52 21.75
CA VAL A 16 -12.59 -10.29 20.42
C VAL A 16 -13.66 -10.22 19.32
N CYS A 17 -14.67 -11.09 19.36
CA CYS A 17 -15.85 -11.01 18.49
C CYS A 17 -16.47 -9.62 18.55
N ASN A 18 -16.73 -9.12 19.76
CA ASN A 18 -17.37 -7.82 19.95
C ASN A 18 -16.46 -6.69 19.47
N GLY A 19 -15.16 -6.70 19.77
CA GLY A 19 -14.22 -5.66 19.31
C GLY A 19 -14.07 -5.58 17.78
N ALA A 20 -14.01 -6.72 17.09
CA ALA A 20 -13.92 -6.77 15.62
C ALA A 20 -15.24 -6.36 14.95
N ILE A 21 -16.38 -6.87 15.45
CA ILE A 21 -17.71 -6.52 14.94
C ILE A 21 -18.03 -5.05 15.24
N GLU A 22 -17.69 -4.54 16.42
CA GLU A 22 -17.83 -3.13 16.78
C GLU A 22 -16.90 -2.24 15.97
N ALA A 23 -15.69 -2.68 15.62
CA ALA A 23 -14.81 -1.94 14.73
C ALA A 23 -15.44 -1.79 13.33
N GLU A 24 -15.93 -2.88 12.73
CA GLU A 24 -16.64 -2.83 11.44
C GLU A 24 -17.90 -1.97 11.51
N ARG A 25 -18.68 -2.13 12.59
CA ARG A 25 -19.94 -1.40 12.79
C ARG A 25 -19.69 0.09 13.03
N SER A 26 -18.73 0.45 13.88
CA SER A 26 -18.31 1.83 14.14
C SER A 26 -17.79 2.53 12.89
N ILE A 27 -17.09 1.80 12.03
CA ILE A 27 -16.68 2.30 10.72
C ILE A 27 -17.92 2.56 9.84
N ARG A 28 -18.82 1.59 9.71
CA ARG A 28 -20.00 1.71 8.84
C ARG A 28 -21.00 2.76 9.32
N GLU A 29 -21.17 2.93 10.63
CA GLU A 29 -22.10 3.90 11.22
C GLU A 29 -21.58 5.34 11.15
N GLY A 30 -20.28 5.57 11.42
CA GLY A 30 -19.64 6.89 11.26
C GLY A 30 -19.65 7.41 9.82
N ASN A 31 -19.83 6.50 8.86
CA ASN A 31 -19.82 6.77 7.44
C ASN A 31 -21.22 7.01 6.85
N LYS A 32 -22.33 6.93 7.60
CA LYS A 32 -23.68 7.16 7.02
C LYS A 32 -24.01 8.63 6.69
N GLN A 33 -23.18 9.59 7.13
CA GLN A 33 -23.33 11.00 6.78
C GLN A 33 -22.27 11.37 5.74
N GLN A 34 -22.70 11.90 4.58
CA GLN A 34 -21.89 12.25 3.39
C GLN A 34 -21.51 11.06 2.49
N ALA A 35 -22.46 10.59 1.68
CA ALA A 35 -22.18 9.80 0.49
C ALA A 35 -22.33 10.69 -0.75
N GLY A 36 -21.20 11.04 -1.38
CA GLY A 36 -21.15 11.66 -2.70
C GLY A 36 -20.20 10.84 -3.55
N THR A 37 -20.71 9.84 -4.26
CA THR A 37 -19.93 9.04 -5.20
C THR A 37 -19.88 9.82 -6.51
N ARG A 38 -18.70 10.31 -6.89
CA ARG A 38 -18.49 10.91 -8.21
C ARG A 38 -18.46 9.75 -9.21
N GLU A 39 -19.54 9.55 -9.95
CA GLU A 39 -19.54 8.63 -11.10
C GLU A 39 -18.55 9.19 -12.12
N MET A 40 -17.37 8.58 -12.20
CA MET A 40 -16.41 8.86 -13.25
C MET A 40 -16.90 8.14 -14.51
N GLY A 41 -16.98 8.86 -15.64
CA GLY A 41 -17.26 8.24 -16.94
C GLY A 41 -16.10 7.32 -17.30
N VAL A 42 -16.26 6.03 -17.03
CA VAL A 42 -15.26 5.00 -17.28
C VAL A 42 -15.51 4.40 -18.65
N ASP A 43 -14.59 4.59 -19.58
CA ASP A 43 -14.49 3.72 -20.76
C ASP A 43 -14.05 2.35 -20.26
N LYS A 44 -14.84 1.30 -20.52
CA LYS A 44 -14.52 -0.06 -20.06
C LYS A 44 -13.53 -0.78 -20.99
N ASN A 45 -13.25 -0.22 -22.17
CA ASN A 45 -12.38 -0.80 -23.20
C ASN A 45 -11.24 0.15 -23.60
N PHE A 46 -10.64 0.84 -22.63
CA PHE A 46 -9.50 1.72 -22.90
C PHE A 46 -8.25 0.92 -23.27
N ASP A 47 -7.53 1.39 -24.29
CA ASP A 47 -6.23 0.83 -24.67
C ASP A 47 -5.15 1.29 -23.68
N LEU A 48 -4.55 0.32 -22.97
CA LEU A 48 -3.48 0.56 -22.00
C LEU A 48 -2.21 1.13 -22.64
N GLU A 49 -1.88 0.69 -23.84
CA GLU A 49 -0.69 1.15 -24.57
C GLU A 49 -0.90 2.58 -25.05
N GLU A 50 -2.07 2.89 -25.63
CA GLU A 50 -2.41 4.25 -26.05
C GLU A 50 -2.44 5.21 -24.86
N GLY A 51 -3.13 4.83 -23.78
CA GLY A 51 -3.19 5.64 -22.57
C GLY A 51 -1.80 5.88 -21.96
N ALA A 52 -0.95 4.86 -21.92
CA ALA A 52 0.41 4.97 -21.41
C ALA A 52 1.28 5.87 -22.29
N ALA A 53 1.13 5.80 -23.62
CA ALA A 53 1.81 6.68 -24.56
C ALA A 53 1.40 8.15 -24.34
N ARG A 54 0.10 8.42 -24.22
CA ARG A 54 -0.42 9.77 -23.92
C ARG A 54 0.06 10.30 -22.58
N LEU A 55 0.14 9.44 -21.56
CA LEU A 55 0.69 9.82 -20.25
C LEU A 55 2.19 10.14 -20.36
N LYS A 56 2.94 9.37 -21.15
CA LYS A 56 4.37 9.61 -21.42
C LYS A 56 4.60 10.93 -22.16
N ASP A 57 3.80 11.23 -23.18
CA ASP A 57 3.90 12.48 -23.94
C ASP A 57 3.62 13.69 -23.05
N TRP A 58 2.61 13.58 -22.19
CA TRP A 58 2.35 14.61 -21.18
C TRP A 58 3.51 14.76 -20.20
N LEU A 59 4.12 13.67 -19.73
CA LEU A 59 5.25 13.70 -18.80
C LEU A 59 6.46 14.46 -19.38
N ALA A 60 6.70 14.35 -20.69
CA ALA A 60 7.74 15.10 -21.40
C ALA A 60 7.53 16.62 -21.35
N THR A 61 6.30 17.09 -21.13
CA THR A 61 5.99 18.52 -20.94
C THR A 61 6.22 19.01 -19.51
N GLN A 62 6.51 18.10 -18.56
CA GLN A 62 6.63 18.37 -17.13
C GLN A 62 8.07 18.10 -16.64
N PRO A 63 9.04 18.98 -16.93
CA PRO A 63 10.47 18.72 -16.66
C PRO A 63 10.82 18.59 -15.17
N HIS A 64 9.95 19.05 -14.28
CA HIS A 64 10.11 18.90 -12.82
C HIS A 64 9.73 17.50 -12.31
N LEU A 65 9.06 16.70 -13.15
CA LEU A 65 8.70 15.32 -12.85
C LEU A 65 9.76 14.35 -13.40
N PRO A 66 9.89 13.15 -12.82
CA PRO A 66 10.82 12.13 -13.28
C PRO A 66 10.49 11.68 -14.70
N GLN A 67 11.51 11.64 -15.57
CA GLN A 67 11.34 11.33 -16.99
C GLN A 67 11.57 9.85 -17.34
N ASN A 68 12.43 9.16 -16.59
CA ASN A 68 12.76 7.75 -16.84
C ASN A 68 11.79 6.82 -16.10
N ILE A 69 10.53 6.78 -16.57
CA ILE A 69 9.47 5.94 -15.99
C ILE A 69 9.32 4.66 -16.81
N HIS A 70 9.32 3.52 -16.12
CA HIS A 70 9.10 2.22 -16.74
C HIS A 70 7.73 2.17 -17.45
N PRO A 71 7.63 1.73 -18.72
CA PRO A 71 6.37 1.74 -19.48
C PRO A 71 5.22 1.04 -18.77
N ARG A 72 5.50 -0.12 -18.15
CA ARG A 72 4.51 -0.86 -17.37
C ARG A 72 3.93 -0.07 -16.19
N LEU A 73 4.72 0.81 -15.56
CA LEU A 73 4.21 1.66 -14.49
C LEU A 73 3.23 2.71 -15.03
N LEU A 74 3.48 3.27 -16.22
CA LEU A 74 2.54 4.17 -16.89
C LEU A 74 1.22 3.46 -17.21
N GLN A 75 1.29 2.24 -17.74
CA GLN A 75 0.10 1.40 -17.97
C GLN A 75 -0.68 1.17 -16.68
N ARG A 76 -0.01 0.95 -15.54
CA ARG A 76 -0.70 0.80 -14.25
C ARG A 76 -1.42 2.05 -13.79
N TYR A 77 -0.86 3.23 -14.01
CA TYR A 77 -1.57 4.47 -13.70
C TYR A 77 -2.89 4.53 -14.49
N ILE A 78 -2.84 4.27 -15.79
CA ILE A 78 -4.02 4.23 -16.66
C ILE A 78 -4.99 3.11 -16.25
N HIS A 79 -4.49 1.92 -15.95
CA HIS A 79 -5.30 0.80 -15.47
C HIS A 79 -6.02 1.15 -14.16
N SER A 80 -5.30 1.67 -13.17
CA SER A 80 -5.86 1.99 -11.85
C SER A 80 -6.92 3.09 -11.89
N THR A 81 -6.91 3.96 -12.91
CA THR A 81 -7.89 5.02 -13.12
C THR A 81 -8.96 4.68 -14.15
N HIS A 82 -9.02 3.41 -14.58
CA HIS A 82 -9.96 2.94 -15.60
C HIS A 82 -9.92 3.78 -16.89
N GLY A 83 -8.72 4.11 -17.35
CA GLY A 83 -8.52 4.88 -18.59
C GLY A 83 -8.65 6.40 -18.43
N ASP A 84 -9.06 6.91 -17.26
CA ASP A 84 -9.12 8.35 -17.02
C ASP A 84 -7.69 8.92 -16.94
N LEU A 85 -7.25 9.51 -18.05
CA LEU A 85 -5.92 10.09 -18.21
C LEU A 85 -5.73 11.31 -17.30
N GLU A 86 -6.74 12.14 -17.09
CA GLU A 86 -6.62 13.32 -16.24
C GLU A 86 -6.51 12.93 -14.76
N TYR A 87 -7.24 11.90 -14.36
CA TYR A 87 -7.08 11.33 -13.03
C TYR A 87 -5.72 10.63 -12.87
N ALA A 88 -5.24 9.89 -13.89
CA ALA A 88 -3.92 9.26 -13.89
C ALA A 88 -2.80 10.28 -13.66
N LYS A 89 -2.84 11.42 -14.37
CA LYS A 89 -1.90 12.54 -14.18
C LYS A 89 -1.92 13.05 -12.74
N LYS A 90 -3.11 13.24 -12.15
CA LYS A 90 -3.25 13.74 -10.76
C LYS A 90 -2.62 12.80 -9.75
N ILE A 91 -2.93 11.50 -9.82
CA ILE A 91 -2.36 10.52 -8.88
C ILE A 91 -0.86 10.32 -9.09
N PHE A 92 -0.37 10.43 -10.33
CA PHE A 92 1.06 10.40 -10.65
C PHE A 92 1.79 11.57 -9.98
N VAL A 93 1.34 12.81 -10.18
CA VAL A 93 1.94 14.00 -9.55
C VAL A 93 1.89 13.90 -8.03
N LEU A 94 0.74 13.49 -7.47
CA LEU A 94 0.59 13.33 -6.01
C LEU A 94 1.58 12.29 -5.47
N GLY A 95 1.72 11.15 -6.15
CA GLY A 95 2.63 10.08 -5.74
C GLY A 95 4.08 10.54 -5.68
N TYR A 96 4.56 11.21 -6.72
CA TYR A 96 5.93 11.73 -6.73
C TYR A 96 6.14 12.92 -5.78
N THR A 97 5.12 13.74 -5.57
CA THR A 97 5.17 14.82 -4.55
C THR A 97 5.31 14.25 -3.14
N ILE A 98 4.54 13.20 -2.80
CA ILE A 98 4.66 12.51 -1.51
C ILE A 98 6.06 11.90 -1.38
N ARG A 99 6.57 11.27 -2.43
CA ARG A 99 7.91 10.67 -2.42
C ARG A 99 9.00 11.71 -2.17
N GLN A 100 8.98 12.80 -2.94
CA GLN A 100 9.96 13.88 -2.84
C GLN A 100 9.95 14.57 -1.47
N SER A 101 8.78 14.72 -0.86
CA SER A 101 8.66 15.34 0.47
C SER A 101 9.00 14.41 1.64
N ASN A 102 9.22 13.12 1.40
CA ASN A 102 9.47 12.12 2.45
C ASN A 102 10.70 11.23 2.14
N PRO A 103 11.90 11.81 1.94
CA PRO A 103 13.10 11.06 1.57
C PRO A 103 13.48 9.98 2.59
N HIS A 104 13.20 10.18 3.88
CA HIS A 104 13.41 9.18 4.93
C HIS A 104 12.69 7.83 4.69
N ILE A 105 11.64 7.82 3.86
CA ILE A 105 10.92 6.60 3.46
C ILE A 105 11.32 6.14 2.06
N PHE A 106 11.53 7.07 1.12
CA PHE A 106 11.64 6.76 -0.31
C PHE A 106 13.07 6.81 -0.87
N ASP A 107 14.05 7.26 -0.10
CA ASP A 107 15.47 7.25 -0.46
C ASP A 107 16.25 6.15 0.27
N ASP A 108 17.45 5.84 -0.22
CA ASP A 108 18.37 4.85 0.36
C ASP A 108 17.73 3.45 0.51
N ARG A 109 17.00 3.03 -0.51
CA ARG A 109 16.23 1.78 -0.54
C ARG A 109 17.02 0.67 -1.23
N ASP A 110 18.15 0.29 -0.66
CA ASP A 110 18.93 -0.87 -1.08
C ASP A 110 18.27 -2.16 -0.52
N PRO A 111 17.56 -2.97 -1.34
CA PRO A 111 17.01 -4.23 -0.87
C PRO A 111 18.04 -5.25 -0.39
N LEU A 112 19.32 -5.14 -0.74
CA LEU A 112 20.41 -5.94 -0.16
C LEU A 112 21.01 -5.33 1.11
N GLY A 113 20.66 -4.08 1.41
CA GLY A 113 21.03 -3.40 2.63
C GLY A 113 20.61 -4.19 3.87
N THR A 114 21.45 -4.17 4.90
CA THR A 114 21.28 -4.96 6.13
C THR A 114 19.93 -4.75 6.80
N LYS A 115 19.39 -3.53 6.74
CA LYS A 115 18.06 -3.18 7.28
C LYS A 115 16.94 -3.89 6.54
N VAL A 116 16.89 -3.77 5.22
CA VAL A 116 15.86 -4.42 4.40
C VAL A 116 15.95 -5.93 4.53
N GLN A 117 17.16 -6.49 4.47
CA GLN A 117 17.40 -7.92 4.67
C GLN A 117 16.97 -8.41 6.07
N SER A 118 17.12 -7.58 7.11
CA SER A 118 16.65 -7.92 8.45
C SER A 118 15.12 -7.94 8.50
N ILE A 119 14.46 -6.95 7.88
CA ILE A 119 12.99 -6.91 7.79
C ILE A 119 12.44 -8.10 6.99
N LEU A 120 13.05 -8.44 5.85
CA LEU A 120 12.65 -9.59 5.03
C LEU A 120 12.78 -10.95 5.74
N LYS A 121 13.54 -11.01 6.85
CA LYS A 121 13.62 -12.19 7.73
C LYS A 121 12.60 -12.15 8.87
N ALA A 122 12.20 -10.95 9.29
CA ALA A 122 11.28 -10.75 10.41
C ALA A 122 9.81 -10.72 9.98
N ILE A 123 9.52 -10.32 8.74
CA ILE A 123 8.17 -10.15 8.19
C ILE A 123 8.11 -10.75 6.80
N ASP A 124 7.01 -11.46 6.54
CA ASP A 124 6.64 -11.87 5.19
C ASP A 124 5.74 -10.80 4.57
N MET A 125 6.06 -10.39 3.33
CA MET A 125 5.23 -9.55 2.47
C MET A 125 5.13 -10.22 1.10
N VAL A 126 4.28 -11.24 0.98
CA VAL A 126 4.35 -12.21 -0.11
C VAL A 126 3.18 -12.04 -1.07
N PRO A 127 3.43 -11.65 -2.33
CA PRO A 127 2.41 -11.77 -3.37
C PRO A 127 2.07 -13.25 -3.57
N LEU A 128 0.80 -13.60 -3.45
CA LEU A 128 0.36 -14.98 -3.65
C LEU A 128 0.15 -15.25 -5.15
N PRO A 129 0.38 -16.48 -5.62
CA PRO A 129 0.12 -16.86 -7.00
C PRO A 129 -1.35 -16.64 -7.41
N PRO A 130 -1.62 -16.40 -8.71
CA PRO A 130 -2.99 -16.33 -9.22
C PRO A 130 -3.77 -17.63 -8.95
N VAL A 131 -5.06 -17.50 -8.70
CA VAL A 131 -5.98 -18.63 -8.51
C VAL A 131 -6.87 -18.75 -9.74
N GLU A 132 -7.03 -19.97 -10.25
CA GLU A 132 -7.90 -20.24 -11.39
C GLU A 132 -9.34 -19.76 -11.12
N GLY A 133 -9.93 -19.06 -12.09
CA GLY A 133 -11.28 -18.49 -11.96
C GLY A 133 -11.39 -17.27 -11.03
N CYS A 134 -10.27 -16.75 -10.51
CA CYS A 134 -10.23 -15.56 -9.68
C CYS A 134 -9.29 -14.51 -10.26
N GLU A 135 -9.80 -13.30 -10.51
CA GLU A 135 -9.00 -12.20 -11.05
C GLU A 135 -8.28 -11.37 -9.98
N ASP A 136 -8.68 -11.54 -8.72
CA ASP A 136 -8.13 -10.78 -7.60
C ASP A 136 -6.68 -11.19 -7.33
N LYS A 137 -5.90 -10.20 -6.88
CA LYS A 137 -4.47 -10.33 -6.59
C LYS A 137 -4.29 -10.25 -5.09
N PHE A 138 -3.78 -11.31 -4.50
CA PHE A 138 -3.64 -11.43 -3.05
C PHE A 138 -2.20 -11.14 -2.62
N ILE A 139 -2.04 -10.37 -1.54
CA ILE A 139 -0.75 -10.14 -0.91
C ILE A 139 -0.88 -10.47 0.57
N PHE A 140 -0.04 -11.37 1.05
CA PHE A 140 -0.06 -11.87 2.40
C PHE A 140 1.01 -11.21 3.26
N TYR A 141 0.62 -10.75 4.45
CA TYR A 141 1.49 -10.09 5.40
C TYR A 141 1.44 -10.82 6.75
N ARG A 142 2.59 -11.23 7.29
CA ARG A 142 2.69 -11.78 8.66
C ARG A 142 4.00 -11.42 9.33
N LEU A 143 3.99 -11.44 10.67
CA LEU A 143 5.23 -11.48 11.44
C LEU A 143 5.77 -12.92 11.44
N VAL A 144 7.02 -13.07 11.00
CA VAL A 144 7.79 -14.32 11.12
C VAL A 144 8.54 -14.33 12.44
N ASP A 145 9.21 -13.22 12.77
CA ASP A 145 9.83 -12.98 14.06
C ASP A 145 8.91 -12.06 14.88
N CYS A 146 8.34 -12.62 15.96
CA CYS A 146 7.40 -11.92 16.82
C CYS A 146 8.08 -11.10 17.93
N ASP A 147 9.42 -11.04 17.95
CA ASP A 147 10.16 -10.19 18.88
C ASP A 147 9.98 -8.71 18.51
N PRO A 148 9.29 -7.91 19.35
CA PRO A 148 9.03 -6.50 19.04
C PRO A 148 10.29 -5.63 19.02
N ASP A 149 11.41 -6.11 19.55
CA ASP A 149 12.68 -5.38 19.50
C ASP A 149 13.42 -5.57 18.16
N ARG A 150 12.97 -6.52 17.34
CA ARG A 150 13.39 -6.68 15.94
C ARG A 150 12.46 -5.97 14.95
N PHE A 151 11.39 -5.36 15.45
CA PHE A 151 10.43 -4.61 14.66
C PHE A 151 10.77 -3.12 14.64
N ASP A 152 11.23 -2.62 13.50
CA ASP A 152 11.36 -1.18 13.23
C ASP A 152 10.32 -0.73 12.22
N PHE A 153 9.38 0.12 12.64
CA PHE A 153 8.26 0.53 11.79
C PHE A 153 8.71 1.32 10.54
N ASN A 154 9.76 2.13 10.64
CA ASN A 154 10.23 2.91 9.49
C ASN A 154 10.86 2.00 8.44
N ASP A 155 11.72 1.08 8.86
CA ASP A 155 12.37 0.12 7.99
C ASP A 155 11.34 -0.84 7.37
N VAL A 156 10.28 -1.21 8.11
CA VAL A 156 9.13 -1.97 7.59
C VAL A 156 8.40 -1.22 6.47
N ILE A 157 8.02 0.04 6.70
CA ILE A 157 7.31 0.83 5.68
C ILE A 157 8.21 1.12 4.47
N LYS A 158 9.49 1.38 4.69
CA LYS A 158 10.48 1.53 3.62
C LYS A 158 10.60 0.26 2.78
N THR A 159 10.67 -0.90 3.42
CA THR A 159 10.72 -2.21 2.78
C THR A 159 9.45 -2.50 1.99
N PHE A 160 8.27 -2.18 2.56
CA PHE A 160 7.00 -2.26 1.86
C PHE A 160 7.03 -1.46 0.55
N PHE A 161 7.50 -0.20 0.58
CA PHE A 161 7.54 0.62 -0.64
C PHE A 161 8.56 0.12 -1.66
N THR A 162 9.69 -0.43 -1.22
CA THR A 162 10.63 -1.12 -2.13
C THR A 162 9.92 -2.26 -2.84
N ILE A 163 9.29 -3.15 -2.09
CA ILE A 163 8.53 -4.30 -2.62
C ILE A 163 7.40 -3.87 -3.55
N ALA A 164 6.62 -2.88 -3.14
CA ALA A 164 5.49 -2.37 -3.91
C ALA A 164 5.96 -1.80 -5.25
N ASP A 165 7.02 -0.97 -5.26
CA ASP A 165 7.58 -0.40 -6.49
C ASP A 165 8.07 -1.47 -7.46
N LEU A 166 8.76 -2.49 -6.93
CA LEU A 166 9.20 -3.65 -7.71
C LEU A 166 8.01 -4.39 -8.32
N ARG A 167 6.98 -4.67 -7.52
CA ARG A 167 5.76 -5.36 -7.97
C ARG A 167 5.07 -4.60 -9.10
N MET A 168 5.14 -3.27 -9.11
CA MET A 168 4.50 -2.45 -10.14
C MET A 168 5.12 -2.61 -11.54
N ILE A 169 6.35 -3.12 -11.67
CA ILE A 169 6.98 -3.30 -12.99
C ILE A 169 7.08 -4.76 -13.43
N GLN A 170 6.62 -5.71 -12.61
CA GLN A 170 6.69 -7.13 -12.93
C GLN A 170 5.62 -7.55 -13.97
N PRO A 171 6.00 -8.36 -14.98
CA PRO A 171 5.10 -8.78 -16.06
C PRO A 171 4.04 -9.80 -15.63
N ASP A 172 4.28 -10.52 -14.54
CA ASP A 172 3.44 -11.59 -14.00
C ASP A 172 2.19 -11.06 -13.26
N VAL A 173 2.12 -9.76 -12.98
CA VAL A 173 0.92 -9.14 -12.41
C VAL A 173 -0.06 -8.78 -13.52
N PRO A 174 -1.21 -9.45 -13.64
CA PRO A 174 -2.19 -9.11 -14.65
C PRO A 174 -2.85 -7.75 -14.37
N MET A 175 -3.09 -6.98 -15.43
CA MET A 175 -3.89 -5.75 -15.41
C MET A 175 -5.33 -6.07 -15.83
N ASN A 176 -5.97 -6.99 -15.10
CA ASN A 176 -7.36 -7.42 -15.27
C ASN A 176 -8.33 -6.60 -14.41
N ASP A 177 -9.61 -6.96 -14.37
CA ASP A 177 -10.62 -6.21 -13.62
C ASP A 177 -10.70 -6.57 -12.14
N GLY A 178 -10.12 -7.71 -11.73
CA GLY A 178 -9.89 -8.03 -10.34
C GLY A 178 -9.06 -6.98 -9.60
N GLY A 179 -9.24 -6.92 -8.28
CA GLY A 179 -8.57 -5.93 -7.43
C GLY A 179 -7.43 -6.51 -6.60
N ASP A 180 -6.65 -5.64 -5.99
CA ASP A 180 -5.65 -5.99 -5.00
C ASP A 180 -6.33 -6.18 -3.64
N VAL A 181 -6.00 -7.29 -2.98
CA VAL A 181 -6.58 -7.74 -1.71
C VAL A 181 -5.46 -8.07 -0.71
N PRO A 182 -5.03 -7.09 0.11
CA PRO A 182 -4.10 -7.32 1.21
C PRO A 182 -4.72 -8.18 2.31
N ILE A 183 -3.94 -9.12 2.84
CA ILE A 183 -4.31 -10.02 3.93
C ILE A 183 -3.26 -9.88 5.03
N PHE A 184 -3.66 -9.32 6.17
CA PHE A 184 -2.80 -9.12 7.33
C PHE A 184 -3.08 -10.16 8.40
N ASP A 185 -2.07 -10.94 8.75
CA ASP A 185 -2.11 -11.82 9.91
C ASP A 185 -1.70 -11.05 11.18
N MET A 186 -2.60 -10.97 12.16
CA MET A 186 -2.32 -10.39 13.47
C MET A 186 -1.70 -11.38 14.46
N ASN A 187 -1.56 -12.66 14.09
CA ASN A 187 -0.90 -13.63 14.96
C ASN A 187 0.54 -13.18 15.27
N GLY A 188 0.92 -13.24 16.56
CA GLY A 188 2.24 -12.77 17.02
C GLY A 188 2.37 -11.24 17.17
N PHE A 189 1.45 -10.44 16.63
CA PHE A 189 1.42 -9.00 16.89
C PHE A 189 1.03 -8.74 18.36
N THR A 190 1.63 -7.74 18.99
CA THR A 190 1.43 -7.43 20.41
C THR A 190 1.31 -5.93 20.63
N LEU A 191 0.79 -5.51 21.79
CA LEU A 191 0.77 -4.10 22.16
C LEU A 191 2.17 -3.46 22.17
N ARG A 192 3.24 -4.22 22.40
CA ARG A 192 4.62 -3.70 22.29
C ARG A 192 4.95 -3.30 20.85
N HIS A 193 4.55 -4.09 19.85
CA HIS A 193 4.70 -3.69 18.45
C HIS A 193 3.94 -2.38 18.15
N LEU A 194 2.74 -2.21 18.72
CA LEU A 194 1.96 -0.99 18.56
C LEU A 194 2.70 0.26 19.09
N THR A 195 3.47 0.14 20.17
CA THR A 195 4.29 1.25 20.70
C THR A 195 5.46 1.65 19.80
N LYS A 196 5.87 0.77 18.87
CA LYS A 196 6.96 1.04 17.91
C LYS A 196 6.45 1.79 16.66
N VAL A 197 5.14 1.94 16.50
CA VAL A 197 4.55 2.63 15.34
C VAL A 197 4.88 4.11 15.36
N VAL A 198 5.49 4.59 14.28
CA VAL A 198 5.84 6.00 14.10
C VAL A 198 4.71 6.70 13.35
N LEU A 199 3.99 7.59 14.03
CA LEU A 199 2.78 8.24 13.51
C LEU A 199 3.01 9.08 12.24
N SER A 200 4.15 9.75 12.13
CA SER A 200 4.50 10.53 10.92
C SER A 200 4.63 9.61 9.70
N THR A 201 5.31 8.48 9.86
CA THR A 201 5.48 7.46 8.82
C THR A 201 4.16 6.79 8.48
N LEU A 202 3.34 6.47 9.48
CA LEU A 202 2.00 5.90 9.28
C LEU A 202 1.12 6.85 8.46
N ARG A 203 1.15 8.15 8.75
CA ARG A 203 0.42 9.16 7.99
C ARG A 203 0.84 9.21 6.53
N VAL A 204 2.14 9.13 6.25
CA VAL A 204 2.66 9.11 4.87
C VAL A 204 2.26 7.82 4.16
N TYR A 205 2.43 6.68 4.82
CA TYR A 205 2.00 5.38 4.31
C TYR A 205 0.52 5.40 3.91
N MET A 206 -0.35 5.80 4.85
CA MET A 206 -1.78 5.89 4.60
C MET A 206 -2.06 6.88 3.48
N ARG A 207 -1.53 8.12 3.50
CA ARG A 207 -1.76 9.08 2.40
C ARG A 207 -1.36 8.52 1.04
N TYR A 208 -0.24 7.82 0.93
CA TYR A 208 0.22 7.26 -0.34
C TYR A 208 -0.68 6.12 -0.83
N THR A 209 -0.94 5.11 0.01
CA THR A 209 -1.61 3.86 -0.40
C THR A 209 -3.06 4.04 -0.86
N GLN A 210 -3.78 5.02 -0.31
CA GLN A 210 -5.20 5.28 -0.63
C GLN A 210 -5.42 6.46 -1.61
N GLU A 211 -4.37 7.20 -1.99
CA GLU A 211 -4.52 8.37 -2.89
C GLU A 211 -3.62 8.37 -4.12
N ALA A 212 -2.47 7.71 -4.06
CA ALA A 212 -1.46 7.82 -5.10
C ALA A 212 -0.89 6.49 -5.58
N HIS A 213 -1.15 5.39 -4.88
CA HIS A 213 -0.67 4.08 -5.29
C HIS A 213 -1.49 3.58 -6.51
N PRO A 214 -0.84 3.25 -7.65
CA PRO A 214 -1.56 2.87 -8.88
C PRO A 214 -2.02 1.41 -8.84
N VAL A 215 -2.89 1.10 -7.88
CA VAL A 215 -3.49 -0.21 -7.64
C VAL A 215 -4.99 -0.06 -7.42
N ARG A 216 -5.76 -1.10 -7.73
CA ARG A 216 -7.22 -1.12 -7.50
C ARG A 216 -7.50 -1.89 -6.22
N LEU A 217 -7.42 -1.21 -5.08
CA LEU A 217 -7.75 -1.82 -3.78
C LEU A 217 -9.23 -2.26 -3.76
N LYS A 218 -9.47 -3.54 -3.49
CA LYS A 218 -10.83 -4.12 -3.46
C LYS A 218 -11.30 -4.41 -2.04
N ALA A 219 -10.47 -5.05 -1.24
CA ALA A 219 -10.77 -5.45 0.13
C ALA A 219 -9.46 -5.53 0.93
N ILE A 220 -9.54 -5.36 2.25
CA ILE A 220 -8.44 -5.59 3.18
C ILE A 220 -8.93 -6.59 4.21
N HIS A 221 -8.28 -7.75 4.30
CA HIS A 221 -8.59 -8.77 5.29
C HIS A 221 -7.58 -8.74 6.42
N VAL A 222 -8.07 -8.80 7.66
CA VAL A 222 -7.26 -8.96 8.86
C VAL A 222 -7.66 -10.26 9.51
N ILE A 223 -6.75 -11.24 9.55
CA ILE A 223 -6.99 -12.57 10.11
C ILE A 223 -6.32 -12.73 11.46
N ASN A 224 -6.77 -13.74 12.22
CA ASN A 224 -6.32 -14.01 13.58
C ASN A 224 -6.39 -12.77 14.49
N CYS A 225 -7.49 -12.02 14.37
CA CYS A 225 -7.68 -10.77 15.11
C CYS A 225 -7.45 -10.96 16.61
N THR A 226 -6.68 -10.05 17.20
CA THR A 226 -6.35 -10.08 18.63
C THR A 226 -7.36 -9.28 19.46
N PRO A 227 -7.51 -9.54 20.77
CA PRO A 227 -8.45 -8.80 21.64
C PRO A 227 -8.26 -7.28 21.66
N PHE A 228 -7.04 -6.78 21.41
CA PHE A 228 -6.70 -5.36 21.43
C PHE A 228 -6.81 -4.67 20.06
N LEU A 229 -7.55 -5.26 19.13
CA LEU A 229 -7.77 -4.68 17.79
C LEU A 229 -8.35 -3.27 17.85
N ASP A 230 -9.24 -2.99 18.81
CA ASP A 230 -9.79 -1.66 19.10
C ASP A 230 -8.69 -0.59 19.24
N ARG A 231 -7.59 -0.91 19.93
CA ARG A 231 -6.44 -0.02 20.14
C ARG A 231 -5.66 0.22 18.86
N VAL A 232 -5.49 -0.83 18.05
CA VAL A 232 -4.87 -0.70 16.71
C VAL A 232 -5.73 0.24 15.85
N MET A 233 -7.05 0.03 15.85
CA MET A 233 -7.97 0.86 15.08
C MET A 233 -8.03 2.31 15.57
N CYS A 234 -7.93 2.56 16.87
CA CYS A 234 -7.81 3.93 17.40
C CYS A 234 -6.58 4.66 16.84
N LEU A 235 -5.48 3.95 16.61
CA LEU A 235 -4.25 4.52 16.05
C LEU A 235 -4.35 4.79 14.54
N VAL A 236 -4.95 3.87 13.78
CA VAL A 236 -4.94 3.89 12.31
C VAL A 236 -6.13 4.68 11.73
N LYS A 237 -7.32 4.58 12.34
CA LYS A 237 -8.57 5.19 11.86
C LYS A 237 -8.45 6.71 11.55
N PRO A 238 -7.73 7.54 12.33
CA PRO A 238 -7.59 8.97 12.02
C PRO A 238 -6.94 9.28 10.66
N PHE A 239 -6.17 8.35 10.09
CA PHE A 239 -5.51 8.53 8.78
C PHE A 239 -6.24 7.82 7.64
N MET A 240 -7.32 7.11 7.94
CA MET A 240 -8.03 6.25 7.00
C MET A 240 -9.18 7.00 6.34
N LYS A 241 -9.25 6.96 5.01
CA LYS A 241 -10.42 7.44 4.27
C LYS A 241 -11.61 6.51 4.49
N LYS A 242 -12.81 7.08 4.53
CA LYS A 242 -14.08 6.35 4.64
C LYS A 242 -14.19 5.15 3.69
N ARG A 243 -13.89 5.35 2.39
CA ARG A 243 -13.92 4.29 1.37
C ARG A 243 -12.99 3.11 1.71
N VAL A 244 -11.83 3.38 2.30
CA VAL A 244 -10.87 2.34 2.69
C VAL A 244 -11.36 1.61 3.93
N ALA A 245 -11.93 2.36 4.88
CA ALA A 245 -12.48 1.76 6.09
C ALA A 245 -13.63 0.79 5.77
N GLU A 246 -14.47 1.11 4.78
CA GLU A 246 -15.55 0.24 4.30
C GLU A 246 -15.07 -1.07 3.64
N MET A 247 -13.80 -1.12 3.21
CA MET A 247 -13.16 -2.29 2.60
C MET A 247 -12.50 -3.22 3.63
N LEU A 248 -12.49 -2.86 4.92
CA LEU A 248 -11.92 -3.69 5.99
C LEU A 248 -12.85 -4.84 6.36
N HIS A 249 -12.25 -6.03 6.49
CA HIS A 249 -12.89 -7.24 6.96
C HIS A 249 -12.03 -7.88 8.05
N PHE A 250 -12.60 -8.14 9.21
CA PHE A 250 -11.90 -8.71 10.35
C PHE A 250 -12.35 -10.15 10.59
N HIS A 251 -11.39 -11.05 10.76
CA HIS A 251 -11.60 -12.47 10.93
C HIS A 251 -10.93 -12.95 12.22
N LEU A 252 -11.73 -13.62 13.03
CA LEU A 252 -11.25 -14.22 14.28
C LEU A 252 -10.36 -15.43 14.01
N PRO A 253 -9.53 -15.82 15.00
CA PRO A 253 -8.76 -17.05 14.92
C PRO A 253 -9.66 -18.26 14.59
N ASN A 254 -9.21 -19.11 13.66
CA ASN A 254 -9.93 -20.30 13.18
C ASN A 254 -11.29 -20.03 12.51
N SER A 255 -11.60 -18.78 12.14
CA SER A 255 -12.84 -18.44 11.44
C SER A 255 -12.77 -18.80 9.95
N SER A 256 -13.87 -19.32 9.40
CA SER A 256 -14.04 -19.54 7.97
C SER A 256 -14.64 -18.35 7.22
N THR A 257 -14.91 -17.23 7.91
CA THR A 257 -15.59 -16.05 7.35
C THR A 257 -14.85 -15.42 6.18
N ILE A 258 -13.53 -15.54 6.12
CA ILE A 258 -12.72 -15.04 5.00
C ILE A 258 -13.09 -15.70 3.66
N TYR A 259 -13.53 -16.96 3.68
CA TYR A 259 -13.89 -17.69 2.45
C TYR A 259 -15.20 -17.20 1.81
N ALA A 260 -15.95 -16.33 2.47
CA ALA A 260 -17.07 -15.63 1.84
C ALA A 260 -16.60 -14.52 0.87
N HIS A 261 -15.34 -14.08 0.98
CA HIS A 261 -14.78 -12.98 0.20
C HIS A 261 -13.80 -13.43 -0.86
N MET A 262 -13.21 -14.63 -0.71
CA MET A 262 -12.18 -15.13 -1.61
C MET A 262 -12.15 -16.67 -1.67
N PRO A 263 -11.62 -17.27 -2.75
CA PRO A 263 -11.47 -18.72 -2.84
C PRO A 263 -10.54 -19.25 -1.74
N LYS A 264 -10.89 -20.40 -1.15
CA LYS A 264 -10.03 -21.06 -0.15
C LYS A 264 -8.63 -21.37 -0.68
N ALA A 265 -8.52 -21.73 -1.96
CA ALA A 265 -7.26 -21.98 -2.64
C ALA A 265 -6.34 -20.74 -2.76
N ALA A 266 -6.85 -19.53 -2.46
CA ALA A 266 -6.06 -18.30 -2.47
C ALA A 266 -5.19 -18.14 -1.22
N LEU A 267 -5.55 -18.76 -0.09
CA LEU A 267 -4.75 -18.66 1.13
C LEU A 267 -3.58 -19.64 1.12
N PRO A 268 -2.55 -19.38 1.94
CA PRO A 268 -1.52 -20.36 2.18
C PRO A 268 -2.05 -21.61 2.90
N ASP A 269 -1.37 -22.74 2.70
CA ASP A 269 -1.71 -24.04 3.27
C ASP A 269 -1.75 -24.01 4.81
N GLU A 270 -0.85 -23.26 5.45
CA GLU A 270 -0.85 -23.09 6.92
C GLU A 270 -2.10 -22.34 7.44
N TYR A 271 -2.81 -21.63 6.55
CA TYR A 271 -4.06 -20.93 6.83
C TYR A 271 -5.27 -21.66 6.20
N GLY A 272 -5.10 -22.95 5.91
CA GLY A 272 -6.13 -23.83 5.39
C GLY A 272 -6.37 -23.70 3.89
N GLY A 273 -5.51 -23.00 3.15
CA GLY A 273 -5.60 -22.89 1.70
C GLY A 273 -4.76 -23.91 0.95
N GLN A 274 -4.25 -23.52 -0.22
CA GLN A 274 -3.47 -24.38 -1.12
C GLN A 274 -2.19 -23.70 -1.65
N GLN A 275 -1.99 -22.43 -1.34
CA GLN A 275 -0.78 -21.73 -1.74
C GLN A 275 0.38 -22.11 -0.82
N SER A 276 1.59 -22.11 -1.33
CA SER A 276 2.79 -22.18 -0.49
C SER A 276 3.28 -20.77 -0.22
N ILE A 277 3.63 -20.47 1.04
CA ILE A 277 4.45 -19.29 1.36
C ILE A 277 5.89 -19.62 0.96
N VAL A 278 6.15 -19.69 -0.34
CA VAL A 278 7.51 -19.55 -0.82
C VAL A 278 7.88 -18.12 -0.53
N ASN A 279 8.97 -17.91 0.22
CA ASN A 279 9.45 -16.58 0.52
C ASN A 279 9.90 -15.95 -0.81
N PHE A 280 8.96 -15.28 -1.49
CA PHE A 280 9.09 -14.79 -2.86
C PHE A 280 10.42 -14.05 -3.02
N TRP A 281 10.81 -13.29 -1.99
CA TRP A 281 12.04 -12.50 -1.96
C TRP A 281 13.32 -13.33 -1.84
N GLN A 282 13.31 -14.50 -1.20
CA GLN A 282 14.49 -15.38 -1.18
C GLN A 282 14.73 -15.99 -2.58
N THR A 283 13.67 -16.48 -3.22
CA THR A 283 13.75 -17.05 -4.58
C THR A 283 13.97 -15.95 -5.65
N SER A 284 13.43 -14.76 -5.43
CA SER A 284 13.58 -13.57 -6.28
C SER A 284 14.78 -12.71 -5.87
N SER A 285 15.70 -13.16 -5.01
CA SER A 285 16.92 -12.41 -4.65
C SER A 285 17.74 -12.01 -5.88
N SER A 286 17.77 -12.88 -6.88
CA SER A 286 18.39 -12.63 -8.20
C SER A 286 17.60 -11.64 -9.06
N GLN A 287 16.27 -11.59 -8.91
CA GLN A 287 15.42 -10.58 -9.55
C GLN A 287 15.52 -9.22 -8.83
N LEU A 288 15.63 -9.19 -7.51
CA LEU A 288 15.89 -8.00 -6.69
C LEU A 288 17.18 -7.28 -7.15
N LEU A 289 18.26 -8.04 -7.33
CA LEU A 289 19.54 -7.57 -7.88
C LEU A 289 19.41 -6.97 -9.30
N ASN A 290 18.68 -7.63 -10.18
CA ASN A 290 18.49 -7.17 -11.56
C ASN A 290 17.60 -5.93 -11.66
N ILE A 291 16.68 -5.76 -10.71
CA ILE A 291 15.78 -4.62 -10.67
C ILE A 291 16.39 -3.45 -9.92
N GLU A 292 17.25 -3.62 -8.92
CA GLU A 292 18.06 -2.53 -8.35
C GLU A 292 18.88 -1.81 -9.41
N ARG A 293 19.48 -2.56 -10.34
CA ARG A 293 20.19 -1.97 -11.49
C ARG A 293 19.27 -1.11 -12.37
N ARG A 294 17.94 -1.31 -12.29
CA ARG A 294 16.87 -0.52 -12.94
C ARG A 294 16.13 0.45 -11.99
N ALA A 295 16.22 0.28 -10.67
CA ALA A 295 15.59 1.12 -9.63
C ALA A 295 16.56 2.17 -9.09
N ALA A 296 17.87 1.99 -9.28
CA ALA A 296 18.86 3.06 -9.28
C ALA A 296 18.41 4.21 -10.21
N ASP A 297 17.74 3.91 -11.32
CA ASP A 297 17.10 4.92 -12.17
C ASP A 297 15.87 5.58 -11.52
N LEU A 298 15.07 4.86 -10.73
CA LEU A 298 13.88 5.40 -10.04
C LEU A 298 14.26 6.29 -8.83
N SER A 299 15.36 5.98 -8.14
CA SER A 299 15.91 6.82 -7.06
C SER A 299 16.73 8.01 -7.59
N HIS A 300 17.41 7.87 -8.74
CA HIS A 300 17.97 9.01 -9.46
C HIS A 300 16.90 9.92 -10.06
N CYS A 301 15.74 9.38 -10.44
CA CYS A 301 14.59 10.15 -10.94
C CYS A 301 13.99 11.14 -9.93
N ALA A 302 14.14 10.89 -8.62
CA ALA A 302 13.70 11.83 -7.58
C ALA A 302 14.66 13.03 -7.41
N ARG A 303 15.88 12.93 -7.95
CA ARG A 303 16.80 14.08 -8.09
C ARG A 303 16.43 14.85 -9.35
N ALA A 304 15.29 15.55 -9.31
CA ALA A 304 15.11 16.69 -10.20
C ALA A 304 16.34 17.60 -10.05
N ALA A 305 16.91 18.01 -11.19
CA ALA A 305 18.14 18.78 -11.26
C ALA A 305 18.11 19.95 -10.25
N PRO A 306 19.23 20.28 -9.58
CA PRO A 306 19.31 21.54 -8.84
C PRO A 306 18.93 22.65 -9.82
N LEU A 307 18.00 23.52 -9.44
CA LEU A 307 17.77 24.77 -10.13
C LEU A 307 19.15 25.38 -10.36
N ALA A 308 19.57 25.47 -11.63
CA ALA A 308 20.86 26.01 -11.99
C ALA A 308 21.01 27.35 -11.28
N GLU A 309 21.97 27.43 -10.35
CA GLU A 309 22.40 28.70 -9.81
C GLU A 309 22.88 29.53 -11.00
N ARG A 310 22.06 30.51 -11.40
CA ARG A 310 22.51 31.57 -12.27
C ARG A 310 23.55 32.35 -11.48
N GLY A 311 24.82 32.02 -11.71
CA GLY A 311 25.92 32.92 -11.43
C GLY A 311 25.73 34.20 -12.24
N GLY A 312 25.73 35.35 -11.57
CA GLY A 312 25.67 36.66 -12.20
C GLY A 312 25.23 37.74 -11.22
N GLY A 313 26.20 38.48 -10.69
CA GLY A 313 26.02 39.43 -9.60
C GLY A 313 25.10 40.63 -9.87
N GLY A 314 24.72 41.28 -8.77
CA GLY A 314 24.57 42.74 -8.73
C GLY A 314 23.16 43.27 -8.43
N GLY A 315 23.04 44.00 -7.32
CA GLY A 315 22.15 45.16 -7.18
C GLY A 315 20.70 44.87 -6.83
N GLY A 316 20.30 45.22 -5.60
CA GLY A 316 18.96 44.95 -5.09
C GLY A 316 17.84 45.83 -5.66
N ASN A 317 16.61 45.35 -5.51
CA ASN A 317 15.50 46.13 -4.98
C ASN A 317 14.38 45.17 -4.51
N ARG A 318 13.73 45.50 -3.39
CA ARG A 318 12.61 44.71 -2.83
C ARG A 318 11.39 44.88 -3.74
N GLY A 319 10.91 43.78 -4.30
CA GLY A 319 9.65 43.68 -5.03
C GLY A 319 9.02 42.32 -4.75
N GLU A 320 7.74 42.32 -4.41
CA GLU A 320 6.97 41.25 -3.81
C GLU A 320 6.93 39.94 -4.63
N SER A 321 6.97 38.79 -3.95
CA SER A 321 6.77 37.47 -4.55
C SER A 321 5.28 37.23 -4.85
N PRO A 322 4.88 36.80 -6.07
CA PRO A 322 3.51 36.41 -6.35
C PRO A 322 3.28 34.95 -5.93
N LEU A 323 2.51 34.77 -4.84
CA LEU A 323 1.89 33.50 -4.50
C LEU A 323 0.77 33.17 -5.52
N LEU A 324 0.79 31.94 -6.03
CA LEU A 324 -0.26 31.37 -6.88
C LEU A 324 -1.65 31.52 -6.25
N ARG A 325 -2.50 32.34 -6.85
CA ARG A 325 -3.97 32.22 -6.74
C ARG A 325 -4.48 31.37 -7.89
N LEU A 326 -5.08 30.23 -7.58
CA LEU A 326 -5.93 29.50 -8.51
C LEU A 326 -7.29 30.22 -8.62
N PRO A 327 -7.88 30.35 -9.82
CA PRO A 327 -9.19 30.97 -9.98
C PRO A 327 -10.30 30.00 -9.54
N LEU A 328 -11.10 30.43 -8.56
CA LEU A 328 -12.44 29.91 -8.33
C LEU A 328 -13.32 30.43 -9.48
N GLN A 329 -13.83 29.54 -10.33
CA GLN A 329 -14.95 29.86 -11.20
C GLN A 329 -16.24 29.37 -10.54
N SER A 330 -17.07 30.34 -10.19
CA SER A 330 -18.48 30.20 -9.85
C SER A 330 -19.32 30.28 -11.13
N THR A 331 -20.16 29.28 -11.37
CA THR A 331 -21.60 29.40 -11.68
C THR A 331 -22.23 28.03 -11.52
#